data_AF-A0A924J5M7-F1
#
_entry.id   AF-A0A924J5M7-F1
#
_cell.length_a   1.000
_cell.length_b   1.000
_cell.length_c   1.000
_cell.angle_alpha   90.00
_cell.angle_beta   90.00
_cell.angle_gamma   90.00
#
_symmetry.space_group_name_H-M   'P 1'
#
loop_
_entity.id
_entity.type
_entity.pdbx_description
1 polymer ?
#
loop_
_entity_poly.entity_id
_entity_poly.type
_entity_poly.pdbx_seq_one_letter_code
_entity_poly.pdbx_strand_id
1 'polypeptide(L)'
;MLTTSVGAQSVSVRVVDGDGAPLGLTSVVIRPAADTVATIRRMTSAAGTLRQPVAVGAYTLVARRVGFRADSVTIHTDSAAAGAITLRLQRIPPVLAAMVVRETPDCSVTAASATADESLWDEIVKGIEARNLVRQTYRYEQRFHRVVTQDPSMGRTRERITDSVHVNDPARRDSSTRYRAGGYTSRSGSTTNIRVFDESDLTRSSFTQFHCHGAPWRDSADGSVRMAFAPRQGIRGADDENRVRGVVIIDGVSWLMRSVTYEYVRGGKPVGHGSVQYTPITVDGTVIAMPVKLIGDLKLTALFGLRSLAASWTIEQSYDSFTRAGEPAPL
;
A
#
# COMPACT_ATOMS: atom_id res chain seq x y z
N MET A 1 -3.84 24.86 -43.49
CA MET A 1 -3.87 23.87 -42.40
C MET A 1 -4.34 24.57 -41.15
N LEU A 2 -5.57 24.29 -40.71
CA LEU A 2 -6.09 24.78 -39.43
C LEU A 2 -5.65 23.80 -38.35
N THR A 3 -4.68 24.19 -37.53
CA THR A 3 -4.37 23.51 -36.27
C THR A 3 -5.49 23.82 -35.29
N THR A 4 -6.46 22.93 -35.16
CA THR A 4 -7.41 22.96 -34.04
C THR A 4 -6.62 22.73 -32.76
N SER A 5 -6.41 23.77 -31.97
CA SER A 5 -5.96 23.62 -30.59
C SER A 5 -7.05 22.87 -29.84
N VAL A 6 -6.78 21.63 -29.45
CA VAL A 6 -7.60 20.93 -28.47
C VAL A 6 -7.37 21.69 -27.16
N GLY A 7 -8.29 22.59 -26.81
CA GLY A 7 -8.22 23.33 -25.56
C GLY A 7 -8.13 22.33 -24.41
N ALA A 8 -6.99 22.31 -23.71
CA ALA A 8 -6.81 21.44 -22.55
C ALA A 8 -7.79 21.89 -21.46
N GLN A 9 -8.88 21.13 -21.27
CA GLN A 9 -9.80 21.35 -20.17
C GLN A 9 -9.17 20.84 -18.86
N SER A 10 -9.62 21.37 -17.74
CA SER A 10 -9.16 20.94 -16.41
C SER A 10 -10.33 20.71 -15.49
N VAL A 11 -10.29 19.62 -14.73
CA VAL A 11 -11.18 19.40 -13.60
C VAL A 11 -10.53 20.00 -12.36
N SER A 12 -11.27 20.84 -11.65
CA SER A 12 -10.88 21.40 -10.35
C SER A 12 -11.72 20.76 -9.26
N VAL A 13 -11.09 20.10 -8.30
CA VAL A 13 -11.73 19.39 -7.20
C VAL A 13 -11.31 20.03 -5.87
N ARG A 14 -12.27 20.21 -4.97
CA ARG A 14 -12.05 20.48 -3.55
C ARG A 14 -12.62 19.31 -2.75
N VAL A 15 -11.81 18.74 -1.86
CA VAL A 15 -12.23 17.69 -0.95
C VAL A 15 -12.27 18.26 0.46
N VAL A 16 -13.41 18.06 1.12
CA VAL A 16 -13.62 18.47 2.51
C VAL A 16 -14.24 17.34 3.33
N ASP A 17 -14.17 17.42 4.65
CA ASP A 17 -14.95 16.55 5.53
C ASP A 17 -16.40 17.03 5.70
N GLY A 18 -17.17 16.33 6.54
CA GLY A 18 -18.56 16.66 6.85
C GLY A 18 -18.76 18.06 7.45
N ASP A 19 -17.74 18.59 8.13
CA ASP A 19 -17.75 19.91 8.76
C ASP A 19 -17.20 21.01 7.82
N GLY A 20 -16.75 20.62 6.63
CA GLY A 20 -16.21 21.53 5.61
C GLY A 20 -14.70 21.80 5.73
N ALA A 21 -13.99 21.13 6.65
CA ALA A 21 -12.55 21.27 6.76
C ALA A 21 -11.84 20.62 5.55
N PRO A 22 -10.79 21.25 5.00
CA PRO A 22 -10.09 20.72 3.83
C PRO A 22 -9.38 19.40 4.12
N LEU A 23 -9.46 18.45 3.18
CA LEU A 23 -8.83 17.14 3.30
C LEU A 23 -7.66 16.97 2.31
N GLY A 24 -6.46 17.26 2.80
CA GLY A 24 -5.21 16.95 2.09
C GLY A 24 -4.87 15.46 2.00
N LEU A 25 -3.91 15.13 1.13
CA LEU A 25 -3.50 13.76 0.79
C LEU A 25 -4.66 12.81 0.46
N THR A 26 -5.78 13.33 -0.04
CA THR A 26 -6.92 12.52 -0.46
C THR A 26 -6.65 11.97 -1.86
N SER A 27 -6.84 10.66 -2.06
CA SER A 27 -6.80 10.07 -3.40
C SER A 27 -8.05 10.45 -4.16
N VAL A 28 -7.87 11.11 -5.30
CA VAL A 28 -8.95 11.37 -6.28
C VAL A 28 -8.70 10.50 -7.49
N VAL A 29 -9.62 9.58 -7.74
CA VAL A 29 -9.66 8.73 -8.93
C VAL A 29 -10.59 9.39 -9.94
N ILE A 30 -10.08 9.65 -11.13
CA ILE A 30 -10.81 10.24 -12.26
C ILE A 30 -10.98 9.14 -13.29
N ARG A 31 -12.18 8.55 -13.32
CA ARG A 31 -12.53 7.44 -14.20
C ARG A 31 -13.30 7.96 -15.42
N PRO A 32 -12.74 7.89 -16.64
CA PRO A 32 -13.49 8.21 -17.84
C PRO A 32 -14.62 7.18 -18.04
N ALA A 33 -15.72 7.61 -18.65
CA ALA A 33 -16.81 6.71 -19.03
C ALA A 33 -16.43 5.80 -20.21
N ALA A 34 -15.49 6.24 -21.04
CA ALA A 34 -14.94 5.45 -22.14
C ALA A 34 -13.74 4.61 -21.65
N ASP A 35 -13.81 3.30 -21.84
CA ASP A 35 -12.76 2.34 -21.43
C ASP A 35 -11.44 2.51 -22.20
N THR A 36 -11.45 3.27 -23.29
CA THR A 36 -10.26 3.56 -24.11
C THR A 36 -9.36 4.63 -23.50
N VAL A 37 -9.84 5.36 -22.48
CA VAL A 37 -9.07 6.40 -21.80
C VAL A 37 -8.58 5.87 -20.44
N ALA A 38 -7.30 6.09 -20.14
CA ALA A 38 -6.73 5.61 -18.88
C ALA A 38 -7.36 6.31 -17.67
N THR A 39 -7.62 5.54 -16.61
CA THR A 39 -8.00 6.10 -15.30
C THR A 39 -6.84 6.91 -14.73
N ILE A 40 -7.12 8.15 -14.32
CA ILE A 40 -6.13 9.03 -13.71
C ILE A 40 -6.31 8.97 -12.19
N ARG A 41 -5.21 8.87 -11.46
CA ARG A 41 -5.21 8.92 -9.99
C ARG A 41 -4.28 10.02 -9.52
N ARG A 42 -4.79 10.89 -8.65
CA ARG A 42 -4.04 12.05 -8.11
C ARG A 42 -4.33 12.24 -6.63
N MET A 43 -3.57 13.13 -6.03
CA MET A 43 -3.65 13.47 -4.61
C MET A 43 -3.97 14.96 -4.45
N THR A 44 -4.85 15.29 -3.50
CA THR A 44 -5.12 16.68 -3.11
C THR A 44 -3.93 17.29 -2.37
N SER A 45 -3.77 18.61 -2.50
CA SER A 45 -2.87 19.44 -1.68
C SER A 45 -3.30 19.50 -0.21
N ALA A 46 -2.48 20.06 0.69
CA ALA A 46 -2.88 20.42 2.06
C ALA A 46 -4.23 21.16 2.13
N ALA A 47 -4.48 22.06 1.19
CA ALA A 47 -5.73 22.84 1.10
C ALA A 47 -6.94 22.00 0.63
N GLY A 48 -6.77 20.69 0.43
CA GLY A 48 -7.81 19.79 -0.04
C GLY A 48 -8.13 19.98 -1.53
N THR A 49 -7.26 20.62 -2.30
CA THR A 49 -7.55 20.96 -3.71
C THR A 49 -6.72 20.13 -4.69
N LEU A 50 -7.31 19.86 -5.86
CA LEU A 50 -6.66 19.21 -6.99
C LEU A 50 -7.12 19.89 -8.28
N ARG A 51 -6.17 20.15 -9.18
CA ARG A 51 -6.47 20.53 -10.57
C ARG A 51 -5.81 19.55 -11.52
N GLN A 52 -6.58 18.96 -12.42
CA GLN A 52 -6.09 17.94 -13.35
C GLN A 52 -6.57 18.20 -14.77
N PRO A 53 -5.66 18.36 -15.74
CA PRO A 53 -6.02 18.38 -17.15
C PRO A 53 -6.70 17.09 -17.60
N VAL A 54 -7.78 17.19 -18.36
CA VAL A 54 -8.53 16.07 -18.94
C VAL A 54 -9.03 16.43 -20.34
N ALA A 55 -9.35 15.42 -21.13
CA ALA A 55 -10.03 15.60 -22.41
C ALA A 55 -11.51 15.96 -22.21
N VAL A 56 -12.18 16.33 -23.29
CA VAL A 56 -13.64 16.47 -23.32
C VAL A 56 -14.27 15.09 -23.16
N GLY A 57 -15.23 14.97 -22.23
CA GLY A 57 -15.97 13.72 -22.05
C GLY A 57 -16.66 13.60 -20.69
N ALA A 58 -17.26 12.43 -20.45
CA ALA A 58 -17.87 12.09 -19.17
C ALA A 58 -16.84 11.42 -18.24
N TYR A 59 -16.80 11.87 -16.98
CA TYR A 59 -15.90 11.35 -15.95
C TYR A 59 -16.65 11.11 -14.65
N THR A 60 -16.33 10.01 -13.96
CA THR A 60 -16.68 9.82 -12.55
C THR A 60 -15.47 10.13 -11.70
N LEU A 61 -15.61 11.11 -10.81
CA LEU A 61 -14.62 11.47 -9.82
C LEU A 61 -14.95 10.73 -8.52
N VAL A 62 -13.96 10.06 -7.93
CA VAL A 62 -14.13 9.36 -6.65
C VAL A 62 -13.03 9.82 -5.70
N ALA A 63 -13.41 10.46 -4.60
CA ALA A 63 -12.50 10.81 -3.52
C ALA A 63 -12.46 9.69 -2.48
N ARG A 64 -11.26 9.29 -2.06
CA ARG A 64 -11.02 8.24 -1.06
C ARG A 64 -9.91 8.67 -0.11
N ARG A 65 -10.15 8.51 1.19
CA ARG A 65 -9.20 8.78 2.26
C ARG A 65 -9.40 7.77 3.39
N VAL A 66 -8.29 7.33 4.00
CA VAL A 66 -8.32 6.45 5.17
C VAL A 66 -9.12 7.07 6.32
N GLY A 67 -10.01 6.31 6.92
CA GLY A 67 -10.92 6.74 7.98
C GLY A 67 -12.16 7.50 7.48
N PHE A 68 -12.39 7.53 6.17
CA PHE A 68 -13.53 8.23 5.57
C PHE A 68 -14.28 7.35 4.54
N ARG A 69 -15.60 7.51 4.50
CA ARG A 69 -16.45 6.98 3.44
C ARG A 69 -16.15 7.74 2.15
N ALA A 70 -15.97 6.99 1.07
CA ALA A 70 -15.73 7.58 -0.25
C ALA A 70 -16.94 8.41 -0.71
N ASP A 71 -16.66 9.46 -1.48
CA ASP A 71 -17.67 10.27 -2.16
C ASP A 71 -17.38 10.28 -3.65
N SER A 72 -18.42 10.41 -4.47
CA SER A 72 -18.27 10.37 -5.92
C SER A 72 -19.29 11.22 -6.64
N VAL A 73 -18.86 11.78 -7.78
CA VAL A 73 -19.71 12.58 -8.66
C VAL A 73 -19.37 12.33 -10.11
N THR A 74 -20.37 12.27 -10.97
CA THR A 74 -20.19 12.20 -12.42
C THR A 74 -20.32 13.59 -13.02
N ILE A 75 -19.39 13.95 -13.88
CA ILE A 75 -19.31 15.25 -14.56
C ILE A 75 -19.16 15.05 -16.07
N HIS A 76 -19.48 16.11 -16.81
CA HIS A 76 -19.18 16.22 -18.24
C HIS A 76 -18.32 17.46 -18.47
N THR A 77 -17.28 17.32 -19.30
CA THR A 77 -16.29 18.38 -19.58
C THR A 77 -16.45 18.87 -21.02
N ASP A 78 -17.53 19.59 -21.32
CA ASP A 78 -17.91 20.01 -22.68
C ASP A 78 -17.64 21.49 -23.00
N SER A 79 -17.70 22.43 -22.06
CA SER A 79 -17.16 23.80 -22.28
C SER A 79 -17.00 24.61 -20.98
N ALA A 80 -16.06 25.56 -21.00
CA ALA A 80 -15.83 26.67 -20.05
C ALA A 80 -16.05 26.37 -18.54
N ALA A 81 -14.93 26.08 -17.86
CA ALA A 81 -14.79 26.09 -16.40
C ALA A 81 -15.92 25.37 -15.65
N ALA A 82 -15.82 24.04 -15.56
CA ALA A 82 -16.43 23.34 -14.45
C ALA A 82 -15.95 24.04 -13.16
N GLY A 83 -16.85 24.74 -12.47
CA GLY A 83 -16.58 25.34 -11.17
C GLY A 83 -16.00 24.29 -10.23
N ALA A 84 -15.32 24.72 -9.17
CA ALA A 84 -14.66 23.78 -8.26
C ALA A 84 -15.66 22.74 -7.72
N ILE A 85 -15.50 21.48 -8.16
CA ILE A 85 -16.34 20.37 -7.76
C ILE A 85 -15.98 20.02 -6.33
N THR A 86 -16.96 20.08 -5.43
CA THR A 86 -16.72 19.75 -4.02
C THR A 86 -17.15 18.32 -3.74
N LEU A 87 -16.22 17.49 -3.29
CA LEU A 87 -16.47 16.15 -2.76
C LEU A 87 -16.41 16.21 -1.23
N ARG A 88 -17.42 15.65 -0.56
CA ARG A 88 -17.59 15.69 0.90
C ARG A 88 -17.45 14.29 1.48
N LEU A 89 -16.33 14.05 2.14
CA LEU A 89 -16.03 12.78 2.76
C LEU A 89 -16.61 12.74 4.17
N GLN A 90 -17.36 11.68 4.49
CA GLN A 90 -17.90 11.47 5.84
C GLN A 90 -16.93 10.62 6.66
N ARG A 91 -16.54 11.09 7.84
CA ARG A 91 -15.67 10.33 8.74
C ARG A 91 -16.36 9.03 9.14
N ILE A 92 -15.64 7.91 9.06
CA ILE A 92 -16.12 6.63 9.58
C ILE A 92 -15.98 6.71 11.10
N PRO A 93 -17.07 6.60 11.87
CA PRO A 93 -16.96 6.53 13.32
C PRO A 93 -16.06 5.36 13.70
N PRO A 94 -15.21 5.47 14.71
CA PRO A 94 -14.54 4.30 15.25
C PRO A 94 -15.62 3.35 15.80
N VAL A 95 -16.00 2.33 15.02
CA VAL A 95 -17.02 1.37 15.44
C VAL A 95 -16.40 0.46 16.50
N LEU A 96 -16.99 0.46 17.69
CA LEU A 96 -16.69 -0.46 18.78
C LEU A 96 -17.41 -1.79 18.51
N ALA A 97 -16.91 -2.60 17.59
CA ALA A 97 -17.41 -3.96 17.46
C ALA A 97 -16.93 -4.80 18.66
N ALA A 98 -17.87 -5.51 19.28
CA ALA A 98 -17.60 -6.35 20.44
C ALA A 98 -16.52 -7.40 20.14
N MET A 99 -15.70 -7.66 21.14
CA MET A 99 -14.58 -8.60 21.12
C MET A 99 -15.08 -10.01 20.75
N VAL A 100 -14.62 -10.55 19.62
CA VAL A 100 -14.83 -11.96 19.28
C VAL A 100 -13.45 -12.62 19.23
N VAL A 101 -13.13 -13.40 20.26
CA VAL A 101 -11.99 -14.30 20.25
C VAL A 101 -12.36 -15.47 19.35
N ARG A 102 -11.69 -15.60 18.20
CA ARG A 102 -11.78 -16.82 17.38
C ARG A 102 -10.39 -17.41 17.25
N GLU A 103 -10.32 -18.72 17.38
CA GLU A 103 -9.20 -19.52 16.92
C GLU A 103 -9.05 -19.28 15.41
N THR A 104 -7.87 -18.83 14.95
CA THR A 104 -7.59 -18.43 13.57
C THR A 104 -7.97 -19.56 12.61
N PRO A 105 -9.08 -19.49 11.85
CA PRO A 105 -9.46 -20.59 11.00
C PRO A 105 -9.19 -20.16 9.56
N ASP A 106 -8.11 -20.72 9.00
CA ASP A 106 -7.68 -20.60 7.62
C ASP A 106 -8.86 -20.33 6.66
N CYS A 107 -8.89 -19.15 6.02
CA CYS A 107 -9.85 -18.70 5.01
C CYS A 107 -11.35 -18.98 5.23
N SER A 108 -11.80 -19.28 6.45
CA SER A 108 -13.21 -19.60 6.72
C SER A 108 -13.99 -18.34 7.08
N VAL A 109 -14.49 -17.65 6.07
CA VAL A 109 -15.30 -16.44 6.23
C VAL A 109 -16.80 -16.82 6.21
N THR A 110 -17.55 -16.41 7.23
CA THR A 110 -19.02 -16.48 7.24
C THR A 110 -19.63 -15.27 6.52
N ALA A 111 -20.87 -15.36 6.01
CA ALA A 111 -21.48 -14.25 5.25
C ALA A 111 -21.60 -12.92 6.05
N ALA A 112 -21.78 -12.98 7.37
CA ALA A 112 -21.86 -11.80 8.24
C ALA A 112 -20.47 -11.21 8.58
N SER A 113 -19.41 -12.03 8.62
CA SER A 113 -18.05 -11.50 8.72
C SER A 113 -17.64 -10.84 7.40
N ALA A 114 -18.00 -11.41 6.25
CA ALA A 114 -17.58 -10.92 4.94
C ALA A 114 -17.80 -9.41 4.69
N THR A 115 -18.88 -8.80 5.20
CA THR A 115 -19.15 -7.37 4.97
C THR A 115 -18.32 -6.42 5.87
N ALA A 116 -18.10 -6.79 7.13
CA ALA A 116 -17.21 -6.03 8.03
C ALA A 116 -15.75 -6.17 7.57
N ASP A 117 -15.38 -7.35 7.09
CA ASP A 117 -14.06 -7.71 6.59
C ASP A 117 -13.66 -6.83 5.38
N GLU A 118 -14.55 -6.70 4.40
CA GLU A 118 -14.30 -5.89 3.20
C GLU A 118 -14.13 -4.39 3.53
N SER A 119 -14.88 -3.86 4.51
CA SER A 119 -14.79 -2.45 4.88
C SER A 119 -13.44 -2.07 5.51
N LEU A 120 -12.89 -2.94 6.37
CA LEU A 120 -11.56 -2.70 6.96
C LEU A 120 -10.45 -2.94 5.93
N TRP A 121 -10.58 -3.98 5.10
CA TRP A 121 -9.62 -4.23 4.04
C TRP A 121 -9.54 -3.05 3.06
N ASP A 122 -10.68 -2.41 2.75
CA ASP A 122 -10.73 -1.17 1.98
C ASP A 122 -9.92 -0.05 2.64
N GLU A 123 -9.94 0.09 3.97
CA GLU A 123 -9.11 1.07 4.70
C GLU A 123 -7.62 0.75 4.61
N ILE A 124 -7.23 -0.53 4.72
CA ILE A 124 -5.86 -0.98 4.53
C ILE A 124 -5.38 -0.62 3.11
N VAL A 125 -6.20 -0.92 2.09
CA VAL A 125 -5.91 -0.62 0.68
C VAL A 125 -5.79 0.89 0.46
N LYS A 126 -6.72 1.71 0.98
CA LYS A 126 -6.65 3.18 0.91
C LYS A 126 -5.34 3.71 1.49
N GLY A 127 -4.87 3.17 2.61
CA GLY A 127 -3.62 3.59 3.25
C GLY A 127 -2.38 3.28 2.41
N ILE A 128 -2.35 2.10 1.78
CA ILE A 128 -1.27 1.70 0.87
C ILE A 128 -1.30 2.56 -0.40
N GLU A 129 -2.48 2.81 -0.98
CA GLU A 129 -2.66 3.65 -2.15
C GLU A 129 -2.23 5.11 -1.88
N ALA A 130 -2.57 5.66 -0.71
CA ALA A 130 -2.12 6.99 -0.30
C ALA A 130 -0.60 7.05 -0.21
N ARG A 131 0.06 6.05 0.40
CA ARG A 131 1.54 6.00 0.45
C ARG A 131 2.14 5.97 -0.94
N ASN A 132 1.61 5.13 -1.82
CA ASN A 132 2.09 5.02 -3.19
C ASN A 132 1.96 6.35 -3.95
N LEU A 133 0.85 7.06 -3.74
CA LEU A 133 0.66 8.40 -4.31
C LEU A 133 1.62 9.43 -3.71
N VAL A 134 1.88 9.42 -2.40
CA VAL A 134 2.90 10.29 -1.78
C VAL A 134 4.27 10.01 -2.42
N ARG A 135 4.65 8.73 -2.54
CA ARG A 135 5.91 8.34 -3.19
C ARG A 135 6.01 8.79 -4.64
N GLN A 136 4.89 8.88 -5.36
CA GLN A 136 4.77 9.35 -6.74
C GLN A 136 4.73 10.88 -6.89
N THR A 137 4.26 11.57 -5.86
CA THR A 137 3.95 13.01 -5.91
C THR A 137 5.03 13.86 -5.27
N TYR A 138 5.75 13.33 -4.29
CA TYR A 138 6.76 14.08 -3.53
C TYR A 138 8.16 13.54 -3.81
N ARG A 139 9.12 14.46 -3.92
CA ARG A 139 10.55 14.18 -3.76
C ARG A 139 10.86 14.19 -2.27
N TYR A 140 11.68 13.26 -1.81
CA TYR A 140 12.08 13.17 -0.41
C TYR A 140 13.45 12.50 -0.29
N GLU A 141 14.14 12.78 0.81
CA GLU A 141 15.33 12.04 1.20
C GLU A 141 14.92 10.79 1.97
N GLN A 142 15.51 9.65 1.63
CA GLN A 142 15.30 8.40 2.34
C GLN A 142 16.64 7.81 2.75
N ARG A 143 16.84 7.55 4.04
CA ARG A 143 18.06 6.93 4.56
C ARG A 143 17.81 5.46 4.85
N PHE A 144 18.79 4.59 4.56
CA PHE A 144 18.66 3.14 4.75
C PHE A 144 19.80 2.58 5.60
N HIS A 145 19.50 2.16 6.81
CA HIS A 145 20.41 1.32 7.56
C HIS A 145 20.04 -0.14 7.36
N ARG A 146 20.86 -0.89 6.61
CA ARG A 146 20.59 -2.29 6.23
C ARG A 146 21.66 -3.23 6.73
N VAL A 147 21.26 -4.16 7.58
CA VAL A 147 22.08 -5.29 8.03
C VAL A 147 21.52 -6.57 7.42
N VAL A 148 22.36 -7.37 6.75
CA VAL A 148 21.97 -8.67 6.21
C VAL A 148 22.97 -9.73 6.67
N THR A 149 22.47 -10.75 7.34
CA THR A 149 23.25 -11.91 7.73
C THR A 149 22.85 -13.09 6.86
N GLN A 150 23.84 -13.80 6.31
CA GLN A 150 23.64 -15.03 5.56
C GLN A 150 24.48 -16.14 6.22
N ASP A 151 23.93 -17.35 6.33
CA ASP A 151 24.52 -18.44 7.11
C ASP A 151 25.97 -18.79 6.69
N PRO A 152 26.87 -18.97 7.67
CA PRO A 152 28.31 -19.19 7.48
C PRO A 152 28.71 -20.50 6.77
N SER A 153 27.82 -21.48 6.57
CA SER A 153 28.06 -22.62 5.66
C SER A 153 28.20 -22.20 4.18
N MET A 154 27.87 -20.94 3.86
CA MET A 154 28.05 -20.30 2.54
C MET A 154 28.97 -19.06 2.55
N GLY A 155 29.67 -18.81 3.65
CA GLY A 155 31.00 -18.19 3.61
C GLY A 155 31.14 -16.67 3.79
N ARG A 156 30.11 -15.82 3.85
CA ARG A 156 30.28 -14.38 4.23
C ARG A 156 29.03 -13.73 4.81
N THR A 157 29.19 -13.07 5.97
CA THR A 157 28.31 -11.95 6.39
C THR A 157 28.51 -10.78 5.42
N ARG A 158 27.42 -10.20 4.92
CA ARG A 158 27.47 -8.99 4.11
C ARG A 158 26.67 -7.89 4.80
N GLU A 159 27.35 -7.17 5.67
CA GLU A 159 26.85 -5.87 6.11
C GLU A 159 26.93 -4.91 4.92
N ARG A 160 25.80 -4.29 4.56
CA ARG A 160 25.75 -3.29 3.49
C ARG A 160 24.95 -2.11 4.00
N ILE A 161 25.65 -1.15 4.55
CA ILE A 161 25.10 0.15 4.92
C ILE A 161 24.88 0.95 3.61
N THR A 162 23.74 1.65 3.50
CA THR A 162 23.45 2.55 2.38
C THR A 162 22.92 3.85 2.96
N ASP A 163 23.83 4.75 3.31
CA ASP A 163 23.54 5.85 4.25
C ASP A 163 22.42 6.80 3.79
N SER A 164 22.30 7.09 2.50
CA SER A 164 21.18 7.87 1.96
C SER A 164 20.93 7.61 0.48
N VAL A 165 19.65 7.58 0.10
CA VAL A 165 19.20 7.62 -1.29
C VAL A 165 18.26 8.80 -1.41
N HIS A 166 18.66 9.80 -2.18
CA HIS A 166 17.77 10.90 -2.51
C HIS A 166 16.78 10.41 -3.59
N VAL A 167 15.50 10.31 -3.23
CA VAL A 167 14.45 9.82 -4.13
C VAL A 167 14.00 10.98 -5.01
N ASN A 168 14.81 11.25 -6.03
CA ASN A 168 14.60 12.32 -7.01
C ASN A 168 13.58 11.99 -8.10
N ASP A 169 13.39 10.70 -8.37
CA ASP A 169 12.57 10.22 -9.48
C ASP A 169 11.66 9.08 -9.01
N PRO A 170 10.38 9.39 -8.74
CA PRO A 170 9.39 8.38 -8.38
C PRO A 170 9.20 7.27 -9.42
N ALA A 171 9.51 7.55 -10.70
CA ALA A 171 9.39 6.59 -11.80
C ALA A 171 10.57 5.61 -11.88
N ARG A 172 11.69 5.88 -11.18
CA ARG A 172 12.90 5.05 -11.18
C ARG A 172 12.91 3.95 -10.13
N ARG A 173 11.83 3.75 -9.38
CA ARG A 173 11.68 2.54 -8.53
C ARG A 173 11.38 1.32 -9.41
N ASP A 174 12.49 0.78 -9.88
CA ASP A 174 12.81 -0.62 -10.14
C ASP A 174 11.63 -1.55 -10.50
N SER A 175 11.62 -1.91 -11.78
CA SER A 175 10.88 -2.99 -12.43
C SER A 175 11.03 -4.40 -11.82
N SER A 176 11.75 -4.55 -10.71
CA SER A 176 12.07 -5.85 -10.10
C SER A 176 10.96 -6.43 -9.21
N THR A 177 9.94 -5.67 -8.85
CA THR A 177 8.89 -6.14 -7.92
C THR A 177 7.57 -6.45 -8.62
N ARG A 178 7.55 -7.26 -9.69
CA ARG A 178 6.26 -7.89 -10.07
C ARG A 178 5.94 -8.93 -9.00
N TYR A 179 4.80 -8.82 -8.32
CA TYR A 179 4.27 -9.96 -7.56
C TYR A 179 4.05 -11.05 -8.59
N ARG A 180 4.91 -12.05 -8.55
CA ARG A 180 4.70 -13.27 -9.28
C ARG A 180 3.96 -14.17 -8.32
N ALA A 181 2.81 -14.68 -8.75
CA ALA A 181 2.26 -15.85 -8.08
C ALA A 181 3.40 -16.88 -7.98
N GLY A 182 3.78 -17.24 -6.75
CA GLY A 182 4.80 -18.25 -6.50
C GLY A 182 6.27 -17.80 -6.34
N GLY A 183 6.60 -16.67 -5.68
CA GLY A 183 8.02 -16.47 -5.28
C GLY A 183 8.39 -15.27 -4.39
N TYR A 184 8.82 -15.51 -3.14
CA TYR A 184 9.66 -14.58 -2.35
C TYR A 184 11.16 -14.88 -2.51
N THR A 185 11.53 -15.87 -3.32
CA THR A 185 12.89 -16.02 -3.83
C THR A 185 12.89 -16.05 -5.34
N SER A 186 13.90 -15.46 -5.98
CA SER A 186 14.15 -15.60 -7.42
C SER A 186 15.60 -15.96 -7.66
N ARG A 187 15.86 -16.79 -8.66
CA ARG A 187 17.23 -17.08 -9.12
C ARG A 187 17.56 -16.20 -10.32
N SER A 188 18.72 -15.56 -10.26
CA SER A 188 19.33 -14.83 -11.37
C SER A 188 20.77 -15.29 -11.51
N GLY A 189 21.01 -16.23 -12.43
CA GLY A 189 22.29 -16.93 -12.55
C GLY A 189 22.59 -17.72 -11.26
N SER A 190 23.77 -17.47 -10.68
CA SER A 190 24.21 -18.06 -9.40
C SER A 190 23.66 -17.34 -8.16
N THR A 191 22.97 -16.21 -8.33
CA THR A 191 22.44 -15.42 -7.22
C THR A 191 21.01 -15.85 -6.89
N THR A 192 20.78 -16.20 -5.62
CA THR A 192 19.42 -16.29 -5.08
C THR A 192 19.06 -14.95 -4.45
N ASN A 193 18.09 -14.27 -5.05
CA ASN A 193 17.53 -13.05 -4.49
C ASN A 193 16.39 -13.42 -3.55
N ILE A 194 16.42 -12.86 -2.35
CA ILE A 194 15.29 -12.92 -1.41
C ILE A 194 14.52 -11.62 -1.56
N ARG A 195 13.24 -11.74 -1.91
CA ARG A 195 12.30 -10.63 -1.92
C ARG A 195 11.76 -10.47 -0.51
N VAL A 196 11.97 -9.30 0.06
CA VAL A 196 11.28 -8.88 1.30
C VAL A 196 9.83 -8.54 0.94
N PHE A 197 8.88 -8.97 1.77
CA PHE A 197 7.47 -8.58 1.63
C PHE A 197 7.35 -7.05 1.56
N ASP A 198 6.61 -6.58 0.56
CA ASP A 198 6.28 -5.16 0.36
C ASP A 198 4.78 -5.02 0.57
N GLU A 199 4.31 -4.05 1.36
CA GLU A 199 2.88 -3.87 1.59
C GLU A 199 2.06 -3.64 0.32
N SER A 200 2.68 -3.13 -0.74
CA SER A 200 2.05 -3.02 -2.05
C SER A 200 1.66 -4.37 -2.64
N ASP A 201 2.18 -5.48 -2.10
CA ASP A 201 1.71 -6.82 -2.44
C ASP A 201 0.25 -7.02 -2.02
N LEU A 202 -0.20 -6.45 -0.89
CA LEU A 202 -1.58 -6.58 -0.41
C LEU A 202 -2.62 -5.99 -1.37
N THR A 203 -2.24 -5.03 -2.21
CA THR A 203 -3.15 -4.35 -3.15
C THR A 203 -3.12 -4.93 -4.56
N ARG A 204 -2.27 -5.94 -4.82
CA ARG A 204 -2.14 -6.52 -6.16
C ARG A 204 -3.27 -7.50 -6.43
N SER A 205 -3.82 -7.47 -7.64
CA SER A 205 -4.87 -8.37 -8.09
C SER A 205 -4.49 -9.85 -7.94
N SER A 206 -3.21 -10.17 -8.17
CA SER A 206 -2.67 -11.50 -7.95
C SER A 206 -2.64 -11.90 -6.48
N PHE A 207 -2.34 -10.98 -5.56
CA PHE A 207 -2.43 -11.27 -4.12
C PHE A 207 -3.88 -11.54 -3.71
N THR A 208 -4.81 -10.66 -4.09
CA THR A 208 -6.23 -10.79 -3.74
C THR A 208 -6.91 -11.99 -4.38
N GLN A 209 -6.41 -12.46 -5.53
CA GLN A 209 -6.86 -13.70 -6.17
C GLN A 209 -6.48 -14.95 -5.35
N PHE A 210 -5.26 -14.99 -4.81
CA PHE A 210 -4.71 -16.19 -4.15
C PHE A 210 -4.75 -16.14 -2.62
N HIS A 211 -5.10 -15.01 -2.02
CA HIS A 211 -5.23 -14.86 -0.56
C HIS A 211 -6.68 -14.60 -0.18
N CYS A 212 -7.00 -14.97 1.04
CA CYS A 212 -8.17 -14.54 1.78
C CYS A 212 -7.70 -13.59 2.89
N HIS A 213 -8.60 -12.77 3.39
CA HIS A 213 -8.43 -12.05 4.64
C HIS A 213 -9.52 -12.52 5.61
N GLY A 214 -9.17 -12.55 6.90
CA GLY A 214 -10.05 -12.98 7.97
C GLY A 214 -10.78 -11.82 8.61
N ALA A 215 -11.70 -12.14 9.52
CA ALA A 215 -12.47 -11.13 10.21
C ALA A 215 -11.60 -10.25 11.11
N PRO A 216 -11.88 -8.94 11.16
CA PRO A 216 -11.09 -8.05 11.99
C PRO A 216 -11.40 -8.28 13.46
N TRP A 217 -10.37 -8.15 14.30
CA TRP A 217 -10.54 -8.14 15.74
C TRP A 217 -9.79 -6.96 16.35
N ARG A 218 -10.37 -6.40 17.42
CA ARG A 218 -9.75 -5.31 18.16
C ARG A 218 -8.97 -5.88 19.34
N ASP A 219 -7.76 -5.37 19.52
CA ASP A 219 -6.98 -5.60 20.73
C ASP A 219 -7.42 -4.59 21.79
N SER A 220 -7.94 -5.09 22.91
CA SER A 220 -8.42 -4.25 24.02
C SER A 220 -7.29 -3.52 24.74
N ALA A 221 -6.06 -4.03 24.67
CA ALA A 221 -4.94 -3.47 25.43
C ALA A 221 -4.42 -2.15 24.83
N ASP A 222 -4.38 -2.04 23.50
CA ASP A 222 -3.79 -0.90 22.80
C ASP A 222 -4.73 -0.22 21.80
N GLY A 223 -5.98 -0.69 21.73
CA GLY A 223 -7.00 -0.18 20.83
C GLY A 223 -6.71 -0.41 19.35
N SER A 224 -5.76 -1.28 19.00
CA SER A 224 -5.46 -1.61 17.61
C SER A 224 -6.54 -2.51 17.02
N VAL A 225 -6.71 -2.42 15.70
CA VAL A 225 -7.53 -3.36 14.93
C VAL A 225 -6.59 -4.22 14.10
N ARG A 226 -6.82 -5.53 14.12
CA ARG A 226 -5.97 -6.52 13.49
C ARG A 226 -6.78 -7.27 12.44
N MET A 227 -6.14 -7.59 11.32
CA MET A 227 -6.75 -8.35 10.23
C MET A 227 -5.75 -9.36 9.69
N ALA A 228 -6.12 -10.63 9.77
CA ALA A 228 -5.30 -11.72 9.27
C ALA A 228 -5.46 -11.85 7.74
N PHE A 229 -4.40 -12.29 7.07
CA PHE A 229 -4.45 -12.73 5.68
C PHE A 229 -3.74 -14.07 5.56
N ALA A 230 -4.25 -14.92 4.68
CA ALA A 230 -3.68 -16.24 4.44
C ALA A 230 -3.90 -16.67 2.99
N PRO A 231 -3.06 -17.55 2.45
CA PRO A 231 -3.28 -18.13 1.14
C PRO A 231 -4.53 -19.00 1.12
N ARG A 232 -5.28 -18.95 0.01
CA ARG A 232 -6.42 -19.84 -0.22
C ARG A 232 -5.94 -21.28 -0.40
N GLN A 233 -6.65 -22.23 0.21
CA GLN A 233 -6.40 -23.66 0.04
C GLN A 233 -6.99 -24.16 -1.29
N GLY A 234 -6.40 -25.20 -1.89
CA GLY A 234 -7.00 -25.91 -3.03
C GLY A 234 -6.94 -25.24 -4.41
N ILE A 235 -6.34 -24.05 -4.55
CA ILE A 235 -6.15 -23.41 -5.86
C ILE A 235 -4.91 -24.01 -6.56
N ARG A 236 -5.12 -24.80 -7.63
CA ARG A 236 -4.04 -25.37 -8.48
C ARG A 236 -3.28 -24.26 -9.23
N GLY A 237 -1.95 -24.40 -9.37
CA GLY A 237 -1.07 -23.35 -9.91
C GLY A 237 -0.60 -22.34 -8.85
N ALA A 238 -1.14 -22.43 -7.63
CA ALA A 238 -0.53 -21.90 -6.42
C ALA A 238 0.33 -22.99 -5.75
N ASP A 239 1.16 -23.68 -6.54
CA ASP A 239 2.01 -24.78 -6.08
C ASP A 239 2.82 -24.37 -4.85
N ASP A 240 3.08 -25.36 -3.98
CA ASP A 240 3.55 -25.31 -2.57
C ASP A 240 4.73 -24.42 -2.21
N GLU A 241 5.33 -23.74 -3.17
CA GLU A 241 6.41 -22.81 -2.97
C GLU A 241 5.86 -21.38 -3.00
N ASN A 242 6.01 -20.70 -1.86
CA ASN A 242 6.08 -19.25 -1.79
C ASN A 242 4.76 -18.50 -1.49
N ARG A 243 4.13 -18.86 -0.38
CA ARG A 243 2.95 -18.21 0.17
C ARG A 243 3.33 -17.31 1.35
N VAL A 244 2.57 -16.24 1.61
CA VAL A 244 2.70 -15.47 2.84
C VAL A 244 1.39 -15.46 3.59
N ARG A 245 1.44 -15.64 4.91
CA ARG A 245 0.30 -15.39 5.80
C ARG A 245 0.73 -14.40 6.86
N GLY A 246 -0.20 -13.68 7.46
CA GLY A 246 0.18 -12.66 8.41
C GLY A 246 -0.98 -11.89 8.96
N VAL A 247 -0.66 -10.80 9.65
CA VAL A 247 -1.61 -9.90 10.29
C VAL A 247 -1.21 -8.46 9.98
N VAL A 248 -2.15 -7.69 9.46
CA VAL A 248 -2.05 -6.23 9.38
C VAL A 248 -2.61 -5.66 10.68
N ILE A 249 -1.84 -4.79 11.34
CA ILE A 249 -2.25 -4.08 12.54
C ILE A 249 -2.42 -2.61 12.19
N ILE A 250 -3.60 -2.07 12.48
CA ILE A 250 -3.93 -0.66 12.30
C ILE A 250 -4.32 -0.02 13.63
N ASP A 251 -4.13 1.29 13.72
CA ASP A 251 -4.60 2.09 14.82
C ASP A 251 -6.13 2.22 14.79
N GLY A 252 -6.81 1.87 15.88
CA GLY A 252 -8.28 1.86 15.89
C GLY A 252 -8.95 3.23 15.98
N VAL A 253 -8.21 4.34 15.94
CA VAL A 253 -8.75 5.70 15.98
C VAL A 253 -8.45 6.43 14.67
N SER A 254 -7.17 6.47 14.29
CA SER A 254 -6.66 7.12 13.08
C SER A 254 -6.74 6.23 11.84
N TRP A 255 -7.00 4.92 12.00
CA TRP A 255 -6.99 3.92 10.93
C TRP A 255 -5.65 3.78 10.19
N LEU A 256 -4.59 4.41 10.73
CA LEU A 256 -3.25 4.34 10.19
C LEU A 256 -2.64 2.97 10.47
N MET A 257 -1.98 2.39 9.47
CA MET A 257 -1.23 1.14 9.63
C MET A 257 -0.11 1.34 10.66
N ARG A 258 -0.02 0.43 11.63
CA ARG A 258 1.03 0.39 12.66
C ARG A 258 2.11 -0.64 12.31
N SER A 259 1.69 -1.83 11.91
CA SER A 259 2.63 -2.88 11.50
C SER A 259 1.97 -3.93 10.61
N VAL A 260 2.80 -4.70 9.90
CA VAL A 260 2.41 -5.96 9.27
C VAL A 260 3.38 -7.02 9.74
N THR A 261 2.89 -8.07 10.37
CA THR A 261 3.69 -9.27 10.68
C THR A 261 3.30 -10.37 9.70
N TYR A 262 4.27 -11.14 9.23
CA TYR A 262 4.03 -12.17 8.24
C TYR A 262 5.00 -13.34 8.38
N GLU A 263 4.58 -14.47 7.83
CA GLU A 263 5.35 -15.70 7.72
C GLU A 263 5.44 -16.09 6.26
N TYR A 264 6.64 -16.47 5.84
CA TYR A 264 6.86 -17.18 4.59
C TYR A 264 6.43 -18.63 4.79
N VAL A 265 5.58 -19.15 3.91
CA VAL A 265 5.00 -20.49 4.02
C VAL A 265 5.38 -21.33 2.79
N ARG A 266 5.86 -22.55 3.04
CA ARG A 266 6.17 -23.57 2.03
C ARG A 266 5.58 -24.91 2.48
N GLY A 267 4.77 -25.56 1.63
CA GLY A 267 4.10 -26.82 1.96
C GLY A 267 3.30 -26.74 3.28
N GLY A 268 2.64 -25.59 3.52
CA GLY A 268 1.88 -25.31 4.75
C GLY A 268 2.73 -25.03 6.00
N LYS A 269 4.07 -25.10 5.92
CA LYS A 269 4.96 -24.86 7.06
C LYS A 269 5.64 -23.49 6.97
N PRO A 270 5.79 -22.78 8.10
CA PRO A 270 6.57 -21.54 8.12
C PRO A 270 8.05 -21.86 7.85
N VAL A 271 8.64 -21.08 6.95
CA VAL A 271 10.06 -21.16 6.58
C VAL A 271 10.79 -19.84 6.81
N GLY A 272 10.14 -18.88 7.46
CA GLY A 272 10.72 -17.59 7.78
C GLY A 272 9.64 -16.63 8.25
N HIS A 273 10.05 -15.54 8.86
CA HIS A 273 9.17 -14.53 9.41
C HIS A 273 9.60 -13.15 8.95
N GLY A 274 8.69 -12.19 9.07
CA GLY A 274 9.06 -10.81 8.95
C GLY A 274 8.03 -9.89 9.56
N SER A 275 8.47 -8.65 9.75
CA SER A 275 7.63 -7.57 10.23
C SER A 275 8.00 -6.29 9.52
N VAL A 276 7.00 -5.49 9.17
CA VAL A 276 7.14 -4.10 8.76
C VAL A 276 6.50 -3.23 9.83
N GLN A 277 7.24 -2.25 10.35
CA GLN A 277 6.73 -1.25 11.29
C GLN A 277 6.54 0.08 10.57
N TYR A 278 5.46 0.77 10.89
CA TYR A 278 5.10 2.05 10.32
C TYR A 278 5.05 3.13 11.39
N THR A 279 5.49 4.32 11.00
CA THR A 279 5.41 5.52 11.85
C THR A 279 4.57 6.58 11.13
N PRO A 280 3.68 7.29 11.84
CA PRO A 280 3.01 8.47 11.29
C PRO A 280 4.03 9.56 10.93
N ILE A 281 3.99 10.05 9.70
CA ILE A 281 4.80 11.15 9.18
C ILE A 281 3.87 12.21 8.61
N THR A 282 4.19 13.48 8.86
CA THR A 282 3.44 14.60 8.29
C THR A 282 4.01 14.96 6.93
N VAL A 283 3.18 14.91 5.90
CA VAL A 283 3.48 15.36 4.54
C VAL A 283 2.44 16.42 4.17
N ASP A 284 2.90 17.64 3.86
CA ASP A 284 2.02 18.76 3.49
C ASP A 284 0.88 18.96 4.52
N GLY A 285 1.23 19.01 5.81
CA GLY A 285 0.30 19.19 6.92
C GLY A 285 -0.64 18.01 7.21
N THR A 286 -0.54 16.90 6.46
CA THR A 286 -1.40 15.73 6.62
C THR A 286 -0.58 14.51 7.06
N VAL A 287 -1.13 13.73 7.99
CA VAL A 287 -0.45 12.55 8.54
C VAL A 287 -0.66 11.31 7.66
N ILE A 288 0.44 10.60 7.37
CA ILE A 288 0.45 9.31 6.68
C ILE A 288 1.40 8.33 7.37
N ALA A 289 1.00 7.07 7.50
CA ALA A 289 1.88 6.02 8.03
C ALA A 289 2.87 5.57 6.95
N MET A 290 4.18 5.65 7.23
CA MET A 290 5.29 5.26 6.33
C MET A 290 6.13 4.14 6.98
N PRO A 291 6.65 3.17 6.20
CA PRO A 291 7.41 2.05 6.76
C PRO A 291 8.81 2.51 7.19
N VAL A 292 9.14 2.32 8.47
CA VAL A 292 10.42 2.77 9.06
C VAL A 292 11.33 1.63 9.47
N LYS A 293 10.80 0.41 9.62
CA LYS A 293 11.62 -0.75 10.00
C LYS A 293 11.07 -2.02 9.38
N LEU A 294 11.93 -2.76 8.70
CA LEU A 294 11.63 -4.09 8.18
C LEU A 294 12.62 -5.06 8.81
N ILE A 295 12.10 -6.08 9.46
CA ILE A 295 12.89 -7.16 10.06
C ILE A 295 12.40 -8.45 9.46
N GLY A 296 13.28 -9.40 9.21
CA GLY A 296 12.85 -10.73 8.86
C GLY A 296 13.97 -11.73 8.75
N ASP A 297 13.56 -12.98 8.61
CA ASP A 297 14.40 -14.13 8.39
C ASP A 297 13.75 -15.08 7.40
N LEU A 298 14.58 -15.86 6.73
CA LEU A 298 14.16 -16.91 5.82
C LEU A 298 15.15 -18.07 5.91
N LYS A 299 14.61 -19.27 6.13
CA LYS A 299 15.32 -20.54 6.14
C LYS A 299 14.68 -21.53 5.17
N LEU A 300 15.33 -21.73 4.02
CA LEU A 300 14.94 -22.74 3.03
C LEU A 300 15.90 -23.92 3.10
N THR A 301 15.39 -25.08 3.52
CA THR A 301 16.07 -26.35 3.36
C THR A 301 15.70 -26.93 1.99
N ALA A 302 16.68 -27.35 1.18
CA ALA A 302 16.34 -28.06 -0.05
C ALA A 302 15.84 -29.46 0.27
N LEU A 303 14.84 -29.92 -0.47
CA LEU A 303 14.55 -31.34 -0.60
C LEU A 303 15.74 -31.96 -1.38
N PHE A 304 16.33 -33.04 -0.87
CA PHE A 304 17.43 -33.81 -1.49
C PHE A 304 18.86 -33.24 -1.40
N GLY A 305 19.30 -32.77 -0.23
CA GLY A 305 20.74 -32.60 0.05
C GLY A 305 21.45 -31.45 -0.66
N LEU A 306 20.70 -30.58 -1.34
CA LEU A 306 21.22 -29.33 -1.91
C LEU A 306 21.15 -28.19 -0.88
N ARG A 307 22.05 -27.22 -1.01
CA ARG A 307 22.38 -26.16 -0.06
C ARG A 307 21.16 -25.55 0.67
N SER A 308 21.23 -25.47 2.00
CA SER A 308 20.29 -24.71 2.82
C SER A 308 20.57 -23.21 2.69
N LEU A 309 19.53 -22.41 2.46
CA LEU A 309 19.61 -20.95 2.51
C LEU A 309 19.06 -20.48 3.84
N ALA A 310 19.88 -19.81 4.65
CA ALA A 310 19.41 -19.05 5.79
C ALA A 310 19.89 -17.61 5.66
N ALA A 311 18.96 -16.67 5.80
CA ALA A 311 19.23 -15.25 5.78
C ALA A 311 18.36 -14.53 6.79
N SER A 312 18.89 -13.46 7.39
CA SER A 312 18.13 -12.48 8.14
C SER A 312 18.46 -11.08 7.68
N TRP A 313 17.54 -10.15 7.87
CA TRP A 313 17.72 -8.76 7.53
C TRP A 313 17.05 -7.85 8.55
N THR A 314 17.68 -6.69 8.75
CA THR A 314 17.08 -5.52 9.38
C THR A 314 17.31 -4.35 8.44
N ILE A 315 16.23 -3.65 8.08
CA ILE A 315 16.25 -2.46 7.22
C ILE A 315 15.51 -1.36 7.96
N GLU A 316 16.25 -0.38 8.46
CA GLU A 316 15.71 0.82 9.07
C GLU A 316 15.70 1.96 8.05
N GLN A 317 14.61 2.73 8.06
CA GLN A 317 14.33 3.77 7.08
C GLN A 317 13.87 5.04 7.78
N SER A 318 14.46 6.17 7.43
CA SER A 318 13.95 7.50 7.78
C SER A 318 13.57 8.26 6.52
N TYR A 319 12.65 9.22 6.67
CA TYR A 319 12.16 10.05 5.59
C TYR A 319 12.24 11.50 5.99
N ASP A 320 12.86 12.32 5.15
CA ASP A 320 13.05 13.74 5.39
C ASP A 320 12.73 14.54 4.11
N SER A 321 12.48 15.85 4.27
CA SER A 321 12.47 16.82 3.17
C SER A 321 11.44 16.55 2.05
N PHE A 322 10.18 16.26 2.41
CA PHE A 322 9.11 16.09 1.43
C PHE A 322 8.82 17.40 0.69
N THR A 323 9.12 17.41 -0.60
CA THR A 323 8.84 18.52 -1.53
C THR A 323 7.92 18.03 -2.63
N ARG A 324 6.83 18.74 -2.91
CA ARG A 324 5.91 18.35 -3.97
C ARG A 324 6.58 18.47 -5.34
N ALA A 325 6.45 17.45 -6.19
CA ALA A 325 7.01 17.49 -7.54
C ALA A 325 6.35 18.62 -8.36
N GLY A 326 7.18 19.50 -8.94
CA GLY A 326 6.72 20.68 -9.68
C GLY A 326 6.79 21.99 -8.87
N GLU A 327 7.04 21.92 -7.56
CA GLU A 327 7.40 23.08 -6.74
C GLU A 327 8.93 23.18 -6.62
N PRO A 328 9.51 24.40 -6.55
CA PRO A 328 10.93 24.55 -6.24
C PRO A 328 11.23 23.93 -4.87
N ALA A 329 12.37 23.24 -4.74
CA ALA A 329 12.80 22.70 -3.46
C ALA A 329 12.94 23.84 -2.43
N PRO A 330 12.52 23.64 -1.16
CA PRO A 330 12.80 24.60 -0.12
C PRO A 330 14.33 24.78 -0.01
N LEU A 331 14.77 26.04 -0.01
CA LEU A 331 16.16 26.46 0.14
C LEU A 331 16.76 25.99 1.47
#